data_AF-A0A8J3IFN8-F1
#
_entry.id   AF-A0A8J3IFN8-F1
#
_cell.length_a   1.000
_cell.length_b   1.000
_cell.length_c   1.000
_cell.angle_alpha   90.00
_cell.angle_beta   90.00
_cell.angle_gamma   90.00
#
_symmetry.space_group_name_H-M   'P 1'
#
loop_
_entity.id
_entity.type
_entity.pdbx_description
1 polymer ?
#
loop_
_entity_poly.entity_id
_entity_poly.type
_entity_poly.pdbx_seq_one_letter_code
_entity_poly.pdbx_strand_id
1 'polypeptide(L)'
;MHDADTVLVISSPDQLYSLDSLQVVVFTHAVGPLNKEQELALGAFVERGGGLVCSGDTIEAYHDYAMFGDLLGGVYGACIPHCELIAHVATEDHYITRRADSSFAVVEEIYLLDHIPADAEVLWRLSWRYTSRVLAYTRAYGKGRVFCTTLGSAEETSKHPVFAQMLERAIRYVAGAKTEEQPVRVALLGYGVIGLEHATAITSTPGLTLSLVCDRDERRLRRVGETFPDVSTCTDMAQILDDPAIDAVIISTPPNTHAPLLCRCCRPANMS
;
A
#
# COMPACT_ATOMS: atom_id res chain seq x y z
N MET A 1 -0.13 12.18 -15.75
CA MET A 1 0.23 11.20 -16.77
C MET A 1 1.12 10.17 -16.08
N HIS A 2 0.51 9.18 -15.43
CA HIS A 2 1.23 8.09 -14.77
C HIS A 2 1.19 6.89 -15.74
N ASP A 3 2.35 6.32 -16.00
CA ASP A 3 2.58 5.12 -16.81
C ASP A 3 1.55 4.04 -16.48
N ALA A 4 0.68 3.75 -17.44
CA ALA A 4 -0.15 2.56 -17.43
C ALA A 4 0.54 1.53 -18.33
N ASP A 5 0.64 0.30 -17.82
CA ASP A 5 1.09 -0.95 -18.45
C ASP A 5 2.57 -1.39 -18.25
N THR A 6 3.05 -1.38 -16.99
CA THR A 6 4.29 -2.06 -16.56
C THR A 6 4.06 -3.30 -15.67
N VAL A 7 2.80 -3.74 -15.50
CA VAL A 7 2.43 -4.91 -14.68
C VAL A 7 1.89 -6.01 -15.59
N LEU A 8 2.45 -7.21 -15.48
CA LEU A 8 1.97 -8.40 -16.19
C LEU A 8 1.39 -9.41 -15.18
N VAL A 9 0.10 -9.72 -15.33
CA VAL A 9 -0.51 -10.87 -14.67
C VAL A 9 -0.30 -12.09 -15.56
N ILE A 10 0.32 -13.12 -15.00
CA ILE A 10 0.64 -14.35 -15.72
C ILE A 10 -0.60 -15.24 -15.77
N SER A 11 -0.99 -15.60 -16.99
CA SER A 11 -2.05 -16.57 -17.30
C SER A 11 -1.56 -17.69 -18.21
N SER A 12 -0.36 -17.55 -18.80
CA SER A 12 0.31 -18.59 -19.60
C SER A 12 1.83 -18.52 -19.41
N PRO A 13 2.54 -19.66 -19.36
CA PRO A 13 4.00 -19.70 -19.28
C PRO A 13 4.73 -18.92 -20.38
N ASP A 14 4.16 -18.83 -21.57
CA ASP A 14 4.79 -18.15 -22.72
C ASP A 14 5.00 -16.65 -22.48
N GLN A 15 4.27 -16.05 -21.54
CA GLN A 15 4.43 -14.64 -21.20
C GLN A 15 5.75 -14.35 -20.47
N LEU A 16 6.43 -15.39 -19.96
CA LEU A 16 7.71 -15.25 -19.25
C LEU A 16 8.92 -15.05 -20.17
N TYR A 17 8.76 -15.20 -21.49
CA TYR A 17 9.85 -14.95 -22.44
C TYR A 17 10.10 -13.46 -22.73
N SER A 18 9.19 -12.56 -22.33
CA SER A 18 9.28 -11.12 -22.63
C SER A 18 9.04 -10.27 -21.38
N LEU A 19 10.10 -10.09 -20.58
CA LEU A 19 10.03 -9.37 -19.29
C LEU A 19 10.77 -8.01 -19.27
N ASP A 20 11.35 -7.58 -20.39
CA ASP A 20 12.31 -6.46 -20.40
C ASP A 20 11.67 -5.09 -20.20
N SER A 21 10.41 -4.91 -20.60
CA SER A 21 9.67 -3.66 -20.43
C SER A 21 8.79 -3.63 -19.18
N LEU A 22 8.81 -4.69 -18.37
CA LEU A 22 7.95 -4.83 -17.20
C LEU A 22 8.63 -4.30 -15.94
N GLN A 23 7.82 -3.83 -15.00
CA GLN A 23 8.24 -3.54 -13.64
C GLN A 23 7.79 -4.64 -12.68
N VAL A 24 6.63 -5.26 -12.91
CA VAL A 24 6.08 -6.27 -12.02
C VAL A 24 5.51 -7.46 -12.79
N VAL A 25 5.80 -8.66 -12.28
CA VAL A 25 5.16 -9.92 -12.66
C VAL A 25 4.30 -10.41 -11.50
N VAL A 26 3.06 -10.77 -11.79
CA VAL A 26 2.09 -11.24 -10.79
C VAL A 26 1.60 -12.63 -11.16
N PHE A 27 1.80 -13.58 -10.24
CA PHE A 27 1.18 -14.90 -10.25
C PHE A 27 0.02 -14.89 -9.25
N THR A 28 -1.21 -14.99 -9.75
CA THR A 28 -2.41 -15.17 -8.92
C THR A 28 -2.75 -16.64 -8.68
N HIS A 29 -2.21 -17.51 -9.53
CA HIS A 29 -2.32 -18.95 -9.48
C HIS A 29 -1.14 -19.59 -10.21
N ALA A 30 -0.92 -20.89 -10.00
CA ALA A 30 0.04 -21.66 -10.75
C ALA A 30 -0.36 -21.78 -12.23
N VAL A 31 0.59 -21.55 -13.12
CA VAL A 31 0.42 -21.62 -14.57
C VAL A 31 1.34 -22.67 -15.18
N GLY A 32 0.82 -23.88 -15.37
CA GLY A 32 1.54 -24.98 -16.01
C GLY A 32 2.89 -25.33 -15.36
N PRO A 33 3.62 -26.32 -15.90
CA PRO A 33 5.01 -26.51 -15.57
C PRO A 33 5.85 -25.44 -16.26
N LEU A 34 6.72 -24.77 -15.50
CA LEU A 34 7.70 -23.86 -16.07
C LEU A 34 8.92 -24.65 -16.54
N ASN A 35 9.46 -24.29 -17.69
CA ASN A 35 10.75 -24.83 -18.12
C ASN A 35 11.92 -24.02 -17.53
N LYS A 36 13.12 -24.57 -17.64
CA LYS A 36 14.34 -23.97 -17.08
C LYS A 36 14.64 -22.57 -17.64
N GLU A 37 14.30 -22.30 -18.90
CA GLU A 37 14.53 -20.99 -19.52
C GLU A 37 13.59 -19.93 -18.92
N GLN A 38 12.32 -20.28 -18.72
CA GLN A 38 11.32 -19.43 -18.08
C GLN A 38 11.69 -19.13 -16.62
N GLU A 39 12.16 -20.13 -15.88
CA GLU A 39 12.70 -19.97 -14.52
C GLU A 39 13.86 -18.98 -14.47
N LEU A 40 14.84 -19.14 -15.37
CA LEU A 40 16.01 -18.25 -15.44
C LEU A 40 15.63 -16.83 -15.86
N ALA A 41 14.69 -16.68 -16.80
CA ALA A 41 14.18 -15.37 -17.22
C ALA A 41 13.52 -14.63 -16.05
N LEU A 42 12.70 -15.32 -15.26
CA LEU A 42 12.06 -14.74 -14.08
C LEU A 42 13.07 -14.38 -12.99
N GLY A 43 14.03 -15.28 -12.72
CA GLY A 43 15.13 -15.01 -11.77
C GLY A 43 15.92 -13.77 -12.16
N ALA A 44 16.37 -13.71 -13.41
CA ALA A 44 17.11 -12.55 -13.94
C ALA A 44 16.26 -11.27 -13.98
N PHE A 45 14.93 -11.37 -14.07
CA PHE A 45 14.00 -10.24 -13.99
C PHE A 45 13.93 -9.66 -12.59
N VAL A 46 13.75 -10.50 -11.58
CA VAL A 46 13.72 -10.02 -10.19
C VAL A 46 15.10 -9.50 -9.80
N GLU A 47 16.17 -10.24 -10.10
CA GLU A 47 17.53 -9.88 -9.70
C GLU A 47 17.97 -8.50 -10.21
N ARG A 48 17.55 -8.10 -11.43
CA ARG A 48 17.88 -6.78 -12.01
C ARG A 48 17.04 -5.62 -11.47
N GLY A 49 15.98 -5.87 -10.71
CA GLY A 49 15.12 -4.83 -10.12
C GLY A 49 13.62 -5.01 -10.37
N GLY A 50 13.21 -6.08 -11.06
CA GLY A 50 11.80 -6.41 -11.25
C GLY A 50 11.11 -6.82 -9.96
N GLY A 51 9.81 -6.55 -9.87
CA GLY A 51 8.96 -6.95 -8.76
C GLY A 51 8.22 -8.25 -9.05
N LEU A 52 8.15 -9.14 -8.05
CA LEU A 52 7.38 -10.39 -8.15
C LEU A 52 6.31 -10.46 -7.06
N VAL A 53 5.08 -10.75 -7.45
CA VAL A 53 3.98 -11.07 -6.53
C VAL A 53 3.54 -12.50 -6.78
N CYS A 54 3.51 -13.32 -5.73
CA CYS A 54 2.96 -14.68 -5.75
C CYS A 54 1.79 -14.78 -4.76
N SER A 55 0.67 -15.32 -5.23
CA SER A 55 -0.57 -15.48 -4.47
C SER A 55 -1.16 -16.88 -4.69
N GLY A 56 -1.95 -17.34 -3.73
CA GLY A 56 -2.67 -18.61 -3.79
C GLY A 56 -1.74 -19.83 -3.84
N ASP A 57 -2.05 -20.76 -4.74
CA ASP A 57 -1.35 -22.03 -4.95
C ASP A 57 0.03 -21.91 -5.60
N THR A 58 0.43 -20.72 -6.04
CA THR A 58 1.73 -20.46 -6.70
C THR A 58 2.91 -20.97 -5.87
N ILE A 59 2.86 -20.77 -4.55
CA ILE A 59 3.93 -21.16 -3.63
C ILE A 59 4.02 -22.68 -3.54
N GLU A 60 2.87 -23.35 -3.38
CA GLU A 60 2.80 -24.82 -3.36
C GLU A 60 3.34 -25.40 -4.66
N ALA A 61 2.95 -24.84 -5.80
CA ALA A 61 3.32 -25.37 -7.11
C ALA A 61 4.82 -25.23 -7.44
N TYR A 62 5.47 -24.17 -6.97
CA TYR A 62 6.82 -23.78 -7.44
C TYR A 62 7.91 -23.78 -6.38
N HIS A 63 7.62 -24.10 -5.11
CA HIS A 63 8.67 -24.13 -4.07
C HIS A 63 9.80 -25.13 -4.34
N ASP A 64 9.52 -26.24 -5.04
CA ASP A 64 10.50 -27.28 -5.38
C ASP A 64 11.31 -26.97 -6.65
N TYR A 65 10.99 -25.90 -7.37
CA TYR A 65 11.70 -25.51 -8.58
C TYR A 65 13.04 -24.90 -8.23
N ALA A 66 14.08 -25.18 -9.01
CA ALA A 66 15.44 -24.81 -8.64
C ALA A 66 15.63 -23.29 -8.50
N MET A 67 15.12 -22.50 -9.45
CA MET A 67 15.27 -21.04 -9.41
C MET A 67 14.06 -20.35 -8.81
N PHE A 68 12.86 -20.84 -9.09
CA PHE A 68 11.66 -20.26 -8.46
C PHE A 68 11.66 -20.52 -6.94
N GLY A 69 12.03 -21.71 -6.50
CA GLY A 69 12.17 -22.05 -5.08
C GLY A 69 13.20 -21.16 -4.38
N ASP A 70 14.31 -20.81 -5.05
CA ASP A 70 15.31 -19.87 -4.52
C ASP A 70 14.77 -18.42 -4.42
N LEU A 71 13.99 -17.97 -5.41
CA LEU A 71 13.27 -16.68 -5.36
C LEU A 71 12.31 -16.60 -4.18
N LEU A 72 11.57 -17.68 -3.93
CA LEU A 72 10.69 -17.83 -2.77
C LEU A 72 11.48 -18.06 -1.47
N GLY A 73 12.75 -18.44 -1.55
CA GLY A 73 13.67 -18.64 -0.43
C GLY A 73 13.47 -19.95 0.33
N GLY A 74 13.17 -21.04 -0.37
CA GLY A 74 13.14 -22.39 0.19
C GLY A 74 11.98 -22.65 1.14
N VAL A 75 10.80 -22.12 0.82
CA VAL A 75 9.57 -22.32 1.59
C VAL A 75 9.10 -23.77 1.58
N TYR A 76 8.55 -24.23 2.71
CA TYR A 76 7.92 -25.55 2.82
C TYR A 76 6.81 -25.54 3.87
N GLY A 77 5.93 -26.52 3.78
CA GLY A 77 4.63 -26.44 4.41
C GLY A 77 3.71 -27.63 4.16
N ALA A 78 2.43 -27.42 4.44
CA ALA A 78 1.37 -28.39 4.18
C ALA A 78 0.03 -27.69 3.88
N CYS A 79 -0.75 -28.27 2.97
CA CYS A 79 -2.09 -27.79 2.66
C CYS A 79 -3.03 -28.03 3.84
N ILE A 80 -3.86 -27.04 4.15
CA ILE A 80 -4.94 -27.16 5.13
C ILE A 80 -6.29 -27.11 4.42
N PRO A 81 -7.30 -27.83 4.95
CA PRO A 81 -8.60 -27.89 4.30
C PRO A 81 -9.28 -26.53 4.24
N HIS A 82 -10.23 -26.42 3.31
CA HIS A 82 -11.11 -25.26 3.21
C HIS A 82 -11.82 -24.96 4.53
N CYS A 83 -11.43 -23.87 5.19
CA CYS A 83 -11.99 -23.46 6.48
C CYS A 83 -11.85 -21.96 6.72
N GLU A 84 -12.52 -21.44 7.76
CA GLU A 84 -12.31 -20.07 8.22
C GLU A 84 -10.93 -19.91 8.86
N LEU A 85 -10.19 -18.91 8.38
CA LEU A 85 -8.87 -18.50 8.84
C LEU A 85 -8.94 -17.07 9.33
N ILE A 86 -8.29 -16.80 10.46
CA ILE A 86 -8.15 -15.46 11.01
C ILE A 86 -6.71 -15.01 10.79
N ALA A 87 -6.55 -14.04 9.88
CA ALA A 87 -5.29 -13.40 9.60
C ALA A 87 -5.08 -12.21 10.55
N HIS A 88 -3.84 -11.99 10.96
CA HIS A 88 -3.40 -10.90 11.82
C HIS A 88 -2.20 -10.21 11.19
N VAL A 89 -2.17 -8.88 11.25
CA VAL A 89 -0.99 -8.10 10.88
C VAL A 89 0.16 -8.45 11.82
N ALA A 90 1.34 -8.74 11.26
CA ALA A 90 2.54 -9.06 12.03
C ALA A 90 3.50 -7.87 12.17
N THR A 91 3.57 -7.02 11.15
CA THR A 91 4.37 -5.77 11.16
C THR A 91 3.46 -4.61 10.81
N GLU A 92 3.13 -3.74 11.77
CA GLU A 92 2.13 -2.68 11.60
C GLU A 92 2.63 -1.49 10.75
N ASP A 93 3.92 -1.17 10.82
CA ASP A 93 4.50 0.03 10.18
C ASP A 93 4.97 -0.21 8.73
N HIS A 94 4.86 -1.43 8.22
CA HIS A 94 5.26 -1.73 6.84
C HIS A 94 4.28 -1.09 5.83
N TYR A 95 4.76 -0.64 4.66
CA TYR A 95 3.93 0.04 3.65
C TYR A 95 2.68 -0.73 3.26
N ILE A 96 2.80 -2.05 3.15
CA ILE A 96 1.72 -2.94 2.70
C ILE A 96 0.64 -3.06 3.81
N THR A 97 1.02 -3.08 5.07
CA THR A 97 0.15 -3.37 6.23
C THR A 97 -0.37 -2.13 6.94
N ARG A 98 0.32 -0.98 6.89
CA ARG A 98 -0.09 0.24 7.62
C ARG A 98 -1.51 0.67 7.29
N ARG A 99 -2.32 0.97 8.31
CA ARG A 99 -3.76 1.31 8.15
C ARG A 99 -4.61 0.20 7.50
N ALA A 100 -4.13 -1.04 7.47
CA ALA A 100 -4.99 -2.20 7.23
C ALA A 100 -5.67 -2.60 8.55
N ASP A 101 -6.79 -3.31 8.46
CA ASP A 101 -7.40 -3.90 9.65
C ASP A 101 -6.41 -4.86 10.31
N SER A 102 -6.25 -4.76 11.64
CA SER A 102 -5.28 -5.55 12.41
C SER A 102 -5.55 -7.06 12.34
N SER A 103 -6.80 -7.44 12.05
CA SER A 103 -7.18 -8.81 11.73
C SER A 103 -8.37 -8.87 10.80
N PHE A 104 -8.46 -9.94 10.00
CA PHE A 104 -9.61 -10.22 9.15
C PHE A 104 -9.81 -11.72 8.98
N ALA A 105 -11.05 -12.14 8.71
CA ALA A 105 -11.41 -13.53 8.48
C ALA A 105 -11.59 -13.81 6.99
N VAL A 106 -11.14 -14.97 6.53
CA VAL A 106 -11.33 -15.48 5.17
C VAL A 106 -11.61 -16.97 5.21
N VAL A 107 -12.35 -17.50 4.22
CA VAL A 107 -12.57 -18.94 4.07
C VAL A 107 -11.77 -19.42 2.88
N GLU A 108 -10.79 -20.28 3.10
CA GLU A 108 -9.72 -20.57 2.14
C GLU A 108 -9.13 -21.97 2.36
N GLU A 109 -8.50 -22.52 1.32
CA GLU A 109 -7.66 -23.72 1.35
C GLU A 109 -6.22 -23.30 1.02
N ILE A 110 -5.40 -23.06 2.05
CA ILE A 110 -4.04 -22.53 1.88
C ILE A 110 -2.97 -23.60 2.08
N TYR A 111 -1.84 -23.37 1.43
CA TYR A 111 -0.56 -23.97 1.81
C TYR A 111 0.02 -23.25 3.04
N LEU A 112 0.12 -23.90 4.19
CA LEU A 112 0.72 -23.28 5.39
C LEU A 112 2.23 -23.18 5.28
N LEU A 113 2.79 -22.00 5.51
CA LEU A 113 4.25 -21.81 5.54
C LEU A 113 4.81 -22.19 6.93
N ASP A 114 5.43 -23.37 7.01
CA ASP A 114 6.16 -23.83 8.19
C ASP A 114 7.56 -23.23 8.28
N HIS A 115 8.15 -22.95 7.12
CA HIS A 115 9.44 -22.29 7.00
C HIS A 115 9.41 -21.24 5.91
N ILE A 116 10.14 -20.17 6.18
CA ILE A 116 10.33 -19.05 5.28
C ILE A 116 11.81 -18.67 5.28
N PRO A 117 12.26 -17.99 4.20
CA PRO A 117 13.59 -17.40 4.15
C PRO A 117 13.92 -16.54 5.38
N ALA A 118 15.17 -16.61 5.85
CA ALA A 118 15.63 -15.86 7.02
C ALA A 118 15.70 -14.34 6.79
N ASP A 119 15.79 -13.91 5.54
CA ASP A 119 15.79 -12.52 5.09
C ASP A 119 14.38 -11.97 4.80
N ALA A 120 13.33 -12.77 5.04
CA ALA A 120 11.96 -12.33 4.83
C ALA A 120 11.43 -11.49 6.00
N GLU A 121 10.72 -10.42 5.64
CA GLU A 121 9.89 -9.64 6.54
C GLU A 121 8.47 -10.20 6.53
N VAL A 122 8.02 -10.71 7.69
CA VAL A 122 6.68 -11.28 7.84
C VAL A 122 5.65 -10.16 7.99
N LEU A 123 4.62 -10.17 7.14
CA LEU A 123 3.61 -9.09 7.10
C LEU A 123 2.28 -9.52 7.70
N TRP A 124 1.86 -10.76 7.43
CA TRP A 124 0.67 -11.35 8.04
C TRP A 124 0.96 -12.73 8.58
N ARG A 125 0.26 -13.07 9.67
CA ARG A 125 0.23 -14.38 10.28
C ARG A 125 -1.20 -14.87 10.37
N LEU A 126 -1.40 -16.17 10.49
CA LEU A 126 -2.68 -16.76 10.84
C LEU A 126 -2.56 -17.65 12.07
N SER A 127 -3.68 -17.91 12.74
CA SER A 127 -3.75 -18.89 13.81
C SER A 127 -4.24 -20.24 13.27
N TRP A 128 -3.41 -21.28 13.34
CA TRP A 128 -3.79 -22.65 12.98
C TRP A 128 -3.41 -23.63 14.08
N ARG A 129 -4.39 -24.40 14.59
CA ARG A 129 -4.20 -25.36 15.69
C ARG A 129 -3.40 -24.76 16.86
N TYR A 130 -3.82 -23.57 17.31
CA TYR A 130 -3.19 -22.81 18.40
C TYR A 130 -1.74 -22.37 18.15
N THR A 131 -1.28 -22.42 16.90
CA THR A 131 0.06 -22.00 16.50
C THR A 131 -0.03 -20.84 15.50
N SER A 132 0.81 -19.82 15.69
CA SER A 132 0.92 -18.72 14.73
C SER A 132 1.77 -19.16 13.53
N ARG A 133 1.21 -19.08 12.33
CA ARG A 133 1.86 -19.45 11.06
C ARG A 133 2.00 -18.23 10.16
N VAL A 134 3.02 -18.22 9.31
CA VAL A 134 3.20 -17.13 8.34
C VAL A 134 2.17 -17.29 7.22
N LEU A 135 1.50 -16.19 6.88
CA LEU A 135 0.52 -16.13 5.80
C LEU A 135 1.07 -15.37 4.60
N ALA A 136 1.74 -14.25 4.86
CA ALA A 136 2.34 -13.43 3.83
C ALA A 136 3.63 -12.78 4.32
N TYR A 137 4.58 -12.64 3.41
CA TYR A 137 5.88 -12.04 3.67
C TYR A 137 6.39 -11.30 2.43
N THR A 138 7.41 -10.47 2.63
CA THR A 138 8.19 -9.89 1.53
C THR A 138 9.67 -10.10 1.76
N ARG A 139 10.47 -10.10 0.70
CA ARG A 139 11.93 -10.14 0.77
C ARG A 139 12.56 -9.42 -0.41
N ALA A 140 13.82 -9.05 -0.27
CA ALA A 140 14.64 -8.60 -1.37
C ALA A 140 15.24 -9.79 -2.11
N TYR A 141 15.46 -9.65 -3.42
CA TYR A 141 16.22 -10.62 -4.21
C TYR A 141 17.02 -9.87 -5.28
N GLY A 142 18.35 -9.88 -5.15
CA GLY A 142 19.20 -8.97 -5.94
C GLY A 142 18.80 -7.51 -5.72
N LYS A 143 18.39 -6.82 -6.78
CA LYS A 143 17.85 -5.45 -6.72
C LYS A 143 16.32 -5.39 -6.71
N GLY A 144 15.64 -6.53 -6.92
CA GLY A 144 14.19 -6.63 -6.96
C GLY A 144 13.58 -6.94 -5.60
N ARG A 145 12.25 -7.02 -5.60
CA ARG A 145 11.45 -7.30 -4.42
C ARG A 145 10.43 -8.38 -4.73
N VAL A 146 10.26 -9.30 -3.80
CA VAL A 146 9.30 -10.41 -3.88
C VAL A 146 8.29 -10.25 -2.76
N PHE A 147 7.01 -10.39 -3.08
CA PHE A 147 5.94 -10.53 -2.11
C PHE A 147 5.22 -11.86 -2.34
N CYS A 148 4.97 -12.58 -1.25
CA CYS A 148 4.32 -13.88 -1.28
C CYS A 148 3.18 -13.90 -0.27
N THR A 149 2.02 -14.39 -0.69
CA THR A 149 0.90 -14.71 0.19
C THR A 149 0.30 -16.04 -0.23
N THR A 150 -0.12 -16.85 0.73
CA THR A 150 -0.79 -18.13 0.45
C THR A 150 -2.28 -17.95 0.23
N LEU A 151 -2.82 -16.74 0.44
CA LEU A 151 -4.20 -16.38 0.11
C LEU A 151 -4.35 -16.12 -1.38
N GLY A 152 -5.53 -16.40 -1.92
CA GLY A 152 -5.98 -15.96 -3.24
C GLY A 152 -6.55 -17.05 -4.13
N SER A 153 -6.57 -18.29 -3.63
CA SER A 153 -7.10 -19.46 -4.34
C SER A 153 -8.63 -19.49 -4.37
N ALA A 154 -9.29 -18.96 -3.33
CA ALA A 154 -10.75 -18.88 -3.27
C ALA A 154 -11.32 -17.62 -3.96
N GLU A 155 -12.43 -17.76 -4.67
CA GLU A 155 -13.09 -16.65 -5.37
C GLU A 155 -13.57 -15.56 -4.40
N GLU A 156 -14.03 -15.96 -3.22
CA GLU A 156 -14.48 -15.07 -2.14
C GLU A 156 -13.33 -14.18 -1.64
N THR A 157 -12.13 -14.73 -1.56
CA THR A 157 -10.93 -13.99 -1.13
C THR A 157 -10.60 -12.86 -2.10
N SER A 158 -10.79 -13.07 -3.42
CA SER A 158 -10.56 -12.03 -4.43
C SER A 158 -11.46 -10.79 -4.25
N LYS A 159 -12.64 -10.96 -3.62
CA LYS A 159 -13.62 -9.90 -3.34
C LYS A 159 -13.41 -9.27 -1.96
N HIS A 160 -12.51 -9.82 -1.13
CA HIS A 160 -12.29 -9.33 0.23
C HIS A 160 -11.51 -8.00 0.21
N PRO A 161 -12.02 -6.93 0.86
CA PRO A 161 -11.43 -5.58 0.74
C PRO A 161 -10.00 -5.50 1.26
N VAL A 162 -9.69 -6.20 2.36
CA VAL A 162 -8.31 -6.25 2.90
C VAL A 162 -7.37 -7.01 1.97
N PHE A 163 -7.85 -8.04 1.26
CA PHE A 163 -7.02 -8.78 0.31
C PHE A 163 -6.76 -7.97 -0.96
N ALA A 164 -7.78 -7.27 -1.48
CA ALA A 164 -7.60 -6.32 -2.58
C ALA A 164 -6.58 -5.23 -2.22
N GLN A 165 -6.68 -4.64 -1.02
CA GLN A 165 -5.71 -3.66 -0.52
C GLN A 165 -4.30 -4.27 -0.37
N MET A 166 -4.20 -5.51 0.14
CA MET A 166 -2.94 -6.24 0.28
C MET A 166 -2.25 -6.39 -1.07
N LEU A 167 -2.95 -6.91 -2.08
CA LEU A 167 -2.40 -7.10 -3.43
C LEU A 167 -2.03 -5.78 -4.10
N GLU A 168 -2.90 -4.76 -4.04
CA GLU A 168 -2.60 -3.45 -4.64
C GLU A 168 -1.32 -2.84 -4.05
N ARG A 169 -1.20 -2.88 -2.72
CA ARG A 169 -0.01 -2.34 -2.05
C ARG A 169 1.21 -3.21 -2.27
N ALA A 170 1.06 -4.52 -2.32
CA ALA A 170 2.16 -5.43 -2.66
C ALA A 170 2.70 -5.13 -4.06
N ILE A 171 1.81 -4.96 -5.06
CA ILE A 171 2.20 -4.61 -6.44
C ILE A 171 2.95 -3.26 -6.44
N ARG A 172 2.42 -2.22 -5.81
CA ARG A 172 3.09 -0.91 -5.72
C ARG A 172 4.44 -1.02 -5.01
N TYR A 173 4.50 -1.78 -3.92
CA TYR A 173 5.72 -2.04 -3.18
C TYR A 173 6.76 -2.70 -4.09
N VAL A 174 6.45 -3.84 -4.70
CA VAL A 174 7.45 -4.54 -5.52
C VAL A 174 7.81 -3.77 -6.79
N ALA A 175 6.93 -2.89 -7.29
CA ALA A 175 7.19 -2.00 -8.43
C ALA A 175 8.23 -0.90 -8.16
N GLY A 176 8.70 -0.72 -6.93
CA GLY A 176 9.65 0.36 -6.62
C GLY A 176 9.01 1.65 -6.11
N ALA A 177 7.71 1.66 -5.77
CA ALA A 177 7.07 2.88 -5.28
C ALA A 177 7.78 3.45 -4.03
N LYS A 178 7.64 4.76 -3.80
CA LYS A 178 8.06 5.39 -2.55
C LYS A 178 7.17 4.87 -1.43
N THR A 179 7.76 4.17 -0.48
CA THR A 179 7.07 3.43 0.59
C THR A 179 7.16 4.12 1.95
N GLU A 180 7.86 5.24 2.05
CA GLU A 180 7.96 6.06 3.26
C GLU A 180 6.60 6.66 3.61
N GLU A 181 6.36 6.92 4.90
CA GLU A 181 5.22 7.75 5.30
C GLU A 181 5.55 9.21 5.06
N GLN A 182 4.67 9.90 4.33
CA GLN A 182 4.71 11.35 4.25
C GLN A 182 3.41 11.88 4.85
N PRO A 183 3.49 12.73 5.89
CA PRO A 183 2.29 13.34 6.45
C PRO A 183 1.57 14.14 5.38
N VAL A 184 0.25 14.02 5.34
CA VAL A 184 -0.59 14.89 4.51
C VAL A 184 -0.60 16.26 5.16
N ARG A 185 -0.02 17.24 4.48
CA ARG A 185 0.05 18.63 4.92
C ARG A 185 -1.28 19.30 4.61
N VAL A 186 -2.00 19.62 5.67
CA VAL A 186 -3.35 20.17 5.62
C VAL A 186 -3.30 21.67 5.85
N ALA A 187 -3.97 22.43 4.97
CA ALA A 187 -4.31 23.82 5.20
C ALA A 187 -5.76 23.94 5.72
N LEU A 188 -6.00 24.87 6.64
CA LEU A 188 -7.34 25.19 7.15
C LEU A 188 -7.74 26.60 6.71
N LEU A 189 -8.78 26.70 5.90
CA LEU A 189 -9.36 27.94 5.44
C LEU A 189 -10.57 28.32 6.30
N GLY A 190 -10.37 29.30 7.19
CA GLY A 190 -11.34 29.76 8.18
C GLY A 190 -11.04 29.19 9.56
N TYR A 191 -10.82 30.08 10.53
CA TYR A 191 -10.61 29.75 11.94
C TYR A 191 -11.73 30.35 12.81
N GLY A 192 -12.97 30.13 12.36
CA GLY A 192 -14.18 30.61 13.01
C GLY A 192 -14.59 29.78 14.22
N VAL A 193 -15.91 29.61 14.41
CA VAL A 193 -16.48 28.93 15.60
C VAL A 193 -15.92 27.53 15.81
N ILE A 194 -15.72 26.77 14.73
CA ILE A 194 -15.25 25.37 14.75
C ILE A 194 -13.80 25.21 14.29
N GLY A 195 -13.06 26.32 14.14
CA GLY A 195 -11.71 26.32 13.60
C GLY A 195 -10.71 25.61 14.51
N LEU A 196 -10.85 25.79 15.82
CA LEU A 196 -10.02 25.15 16.83
C LEU A 196 -10.24 23.64 16.83
N GLU A 197 -11.49 23.19 16.72
CA GLU A 197 -11.87 21.79 16.67
C GLU A 197 -11.27 21.10 15.45
N HIS A 198 -11.33 21.72 14.28
CA HIS A 198 -10.66 21.19 13.08
C HIS A 198 -9.14 21.14 13.25
N ALA A 199 -8.52 22.23 13.71
CA ALA A 199 -7.07 22.27 13.92
C ALA A 199 -6.60 21.19 14.93
N THR A 200 -7.36 21.02 16.01
CA THR A 200 -7.10 19.98 17.02
C THR A 200 -7.27 18.58 16.45
N ALA A 201 -8.32 18.35 15.66
CA ALA A 201 -8.55 17.06 15.01
C ALA A 201 -7.43 16.71 14.02
N ILE A 202 -6.97 17.67 13.20
CA ILE A 202 -5.84 17.48 12.28
C ILE A 202 -4.58 17.10 13.07
N THR A 203 -4.22 17.89 14.08
CA THR A 203 -2.99 17.68 14.86
C THR A 203 -3.02 16.40 15.71
N SER A 204 -4.21 15.91 16.07
CA SER A 204 -4.38 14.67 16.83
C SER A 204 -4.51 13.42 15.94
N THR A 205 -4.53 13.56 14.61
CA THR A 205 -4.67 12.44 13.67
C THR A 205 -3.31 12.06 13.10
N PRO A 206 -2.80 10.84 13.39
CA PRO A 206 -1.56 10.36 12.79
C PRO A 206 -1.58 10.42 11.26
N GLY A 207 -0.46 10.83 10.68
CA GLY A 207 -0.32 11.00 9.23
C GLY A 207 -0.90 12.31 8.68
N LEU A 208 -1.46 13.19 9.51
CA LEU A 208 -1.82 14.56 9.12
C LEU A 208 -0.89 15.59 9.79
N THR A 209 -0.70 16.73 9.14
CA THR A 209 0.04 17.87 9.70
C THR A 209 -0.66 19.16 9.36
N LEU A 210 -1.12 19.91 10.36
CA LEU A 210 -1.64 21.26 10.14
C LEU A 210 -0.47 22.18 9.77
N SER A 211 -0.44 22.65 8.53
CA SER A 211 0.71 23.39 7.99
C SER A 211 0.43 24.89 7.87
N LEU A 212 -0.81 25.25 7.50
CA LEU A 212 -1.19 26.63 7.23
C LEU A 212 -2.65 26.89 7.67
N VAL A 213 -2.89 27.98 8.38
CA VAL A 213 -4.25 28.48 8.67
C VAL A 213 -4.46 29.83 7.99
N CYS A 214 -5.51 29.90 7.16
CA CYS A 214 -5.90 31.13 6.49
C CYS A 214 -7.21 31.68 7.07
N ASP A 215 -7.23 32.91 7.57
CA ASP A 215 -8.45 33.63 7.96
C ASP A 215 -8.28 35.12 7.67
N ARG A 216 -9.37 35.81 7.31
CA ARG A 216 -9.35 37.26 7.04
C ARG A 216 -9.24 38.09 8.33
N ASP A 217 -9.61 37.52 9.48
CA ASP A 217 -9.52 38.17 10.79
C ASP A 217 -8.19 37.81 11.47
N GLU A 218 -7.24 38.76 11.45
CA GLU A 218 -5.94 38.61 12.09
C GLU A 218 -6.01 38.27 13.59
N ARG A 219 -7.10 38.64 14.29
CA ARG A 219 -7.27 38.30 15.71
C ARG A 219 -7.42 36.79 15.90
N ARG A 220 -8.02 36.10 14.94
CA ARG A 220 -8.16 34.64 14.95
C ARG A 220 -6.82 33.98 14.65
N LEU A 221 -6.05 34.53 13.72
CA LEU A 221 -4.71 34.04 13.39
C LEU A 221 -3.75 34.16 14.58
N ARG A 222 -3.82 35.24 15.38
CA ARG A 222 -3.04 35.35 16.62
C ARG A 222 -3.33 34.20 17.59
N ARG A 223 -4.60 33.80 17.74
CA ARG A 223 -4.99 32.65 18.58
C ARG A 223 -4.45 31.33 18.05
N VAL A 224 -4.34 31.19 16.71
CA VAL A 224 -3.68 30.02 16.11
C VAL A 224 -2.23 29.98 16.56
N GLY A 225 -1.47 31.07 16.44
CA GLY A 225 -0.07 31.11 16.88
C GLY A 225 0.14 30.88 18.38
N GLU A 226 -0.84 31.24 19.22
CA GLU A 226 -0.83 30.92 20.65
C GLU A 226 -1.07 29.43 20.94
N THR A 227 -1.90 28.76 20.13
CA THR A 227 -2.32 27.37 20.36
C THR A 227 -1.42 26.36 19.61
N PHE A 228 -0.97 26.74 18.42
CA PHE A 228 -0.20 25.93 17.48
C PHE A 228 0.99 26.77 16.95
N PRO A 229 2.04 26.95 17.77
CA PRO A 229 3.11 27.92 17.48
C PRO A 229 3.93 27.61 16.22
N ASP A 230 3.95 26.34 15.79
CA ASP A 230 4.68 25.90 14.59
C ASP A 230 3.86 26.03 13.30
N VAL A 231 2.59 26.46 13.39
CA VAL A 231 1.68 26.55 12.24
C VAL A 231 1.78 27.92 11.59
N SER A 232 2.02 27.93 10.27
CA SER A 232 2.02 29.16 9.50
C SER A 232 0.61 29.76 9.42
N THR A 233 0.50 31.08 9.37
CA THR A 233 -0.78 31.77 9.23
C THR A 233 -0.74 32.78 8.09
N CYS A 234 -1.86 32.94 7.39
CA CYS A 234 -2.00 33.93 6.32
C CYS A 234 -3.41 34.51 6.27
N THR A 235 -3.56 35.64 5.59
CA THR A 235 -4.87 36.29 5.36
C THR A 235 -5.36 36.13 3.92
N ASP A 236 -4.52 35.59 3.04
CA ASP A 236 -4.79 35.39 1.62
C ASP A 236 -4.76 33.92 1.25
N MET A 237 -5.91 33.42 0.77
CA MET A 237 -6.08 32.04 0.32
C MET A 237 -5.19 31.70 -0.88
N ALA A 238 -4.76 32.68 -1.68
CA ALA A 238 -3.81 32.41 -2.78
C ALA A 238 -2.55 31.70 -2.25
N GLN A 239 -2.11 32.02 -1.03
CA GLN A 239 -0.96 31.35 -0.40
C GLN A 239 -1.21 29.88 -0.08
N ILE A 240 -2.47 29.43 0.07
CA ILE A 240 -2.80 28.00 0.17
C ILE A 240 -2.78 27.35 -1.21
N LEU A 241 -3.37 28.01 -2.21
CA LEU A 241 -3.53 27.43 -3.55
C LEU A 241 -2.22 27.35 -4.33
N ASP A 242 -1.31 28.29 -4.08
CA ASP A 242 -0.02 28.39 -4.77
C ASP A 242 1.10 27.62 -4.04
N ASP A 243 0.83 27.05 -2.86
CA ASP A 243 1.81 26.29 -2.10
C ASP A 243 1.80 24.81 -2.52
N PRO A 244 2.80 24.32 -3.28
CA PRO A 244 2.90 22.91 -3.66
C PRO A 244 3.19 22.00 -2.46
N ALA A 245 3.46 22.59 -1.28
CA ALA A 245 3.59 21.87 -0.03
C ALA A 245 2.23 21.54 0.62
N ILE A 246 1.09 22.03 0.13
CA ILE A 246 -0.22 21.68 0.70
C ILE A 246 -0.84 20.53 -0.08
N ASP A 247 -1.14 19.44 0.62
CA ASP A 247 -1.70 18.22 0.03
C ASP A 247 -3.24 18.19 0.12
N ALA A 248 -3.82 18.88 1.12
CA ALA A 248 -5.26 18.97 1.33
C ALA A 248 -5.70 20.30 1.96
N VAL A 249 -6.92 20.73 1.67
CA VAL A 249 -7.52 21.96 2.24
C VAL A 249 -8.85 21.65 2.91
N ILE A 250 -8.99 22.02 4.18
CA ILE A 250 -10.26 22.01 4.90
C ILE A 250 -10.86 23.41 4.85
N ILE A 251 -12.06 23.54 4.29
CA ILE A 251 -12.78 24.81 4.17
C ILE A 251 -13.79 24.92 5.31
N SER A 252 -13.46 25.70 6.33
CA SER A 252 -14.30 25.98 7.50
C SER A 252 -14.77 27.44 7.51
N THR A 253 -15.34 27.88 6.37
CA THR A 253 -15.91 29.22 6.22
C THR A 253 -17.44 29.20 6.31
N PRO A 254 -18.10 30.33 6.66
CA PRO A 254 -19.55 30.41 6.71
C PRO A 254 -20.24 29.96 5.40
N PRO A 255 -21.52 29.51 5.46
CA PRO A 255 -22.19 28.91 4.31
C PRO A 255 -22.23 29.77 3.04
N ASN A 256 -22.30 31.10 3.20
CA ASN A 256 -22.33 32.05 2.08
C ASN A 256 -20.98 32.18 1.35
N THR A 257 -19.87 31.79 1.96
CA THR A 257 -18.53 31.79 1.34
C THR A 257 -18.04 30.39 1.00
N HIS A 258 -18.63 29.35 1.57
CA HIS A 258 -18.18 27.97 1.42
C HIS A 258 -18.20 27.48 -0.04
N ALA A 259 -19.34 27.59 -0.74
CA ALA A 259 -19.46 27.08 -2.10
C ALA A 259 -18.53 27.80 -3.12
N PRO A 260 -18.41 29.14 -3.12
CA PRO A 260 -17.45 29.83 -3.97
C PRO A 260 -15.98 29.44 -3.74
N LEU A 261 -15.58 29.17 -2.49
CA LEU A 261 -14.20 28.81 -2.15
C LEU A 261 -13.88 27.36 -2.54
N LEU A 262 -14.83 26.44 -2.31
CA LEU A 262 -14.69 25.05 -2.75
C LEU A 262 -14.50 24.96 -4.27
N CYS A 263 -15.28 25.72 -5.05
CA CYS A 263 -15.09 25.81 -6.50
C CYS A 263 -13.71 26.34 -6.91
N ARG A 264 -13.04 27.18 -6.09
CA ARG A 264 -11.68 27.64 -6.37
C ARG A 264 -10.64 26.58 -6.04
N CYS A 265 -10.79 25.88 -4.92
CA CYS A 265 -9.89 24.78 -4.54
C CYS A 265 -9.98 23.58 -5.50
N CYS A 266 -11.16 23.32 -6.07
CA CYS A 266 -11.36 22.20 -6.99
C CYS A 266 -11.11 22.54 -8.47
N ARG A 267 -10.87 23.81 -8.81
CA ARG A 267 -10.50 24.16 -10.19
C ARG A 267 -9.07 23.70 -10.43
N PRO A 268 -8.79 22.97 -11.52
CA PRO A 268 -7.40 22.73 -11.91
C PRO A 268 -6.71 24.09 -12.04
N ALA A 269 -5.53 24.23 -11.41
CA ALA A 269 -4.70 25.40 -11.59
C ALA A 269 -4.57 25.63 -13.10
N ASN A 270 -4.97 26.81 -13.58
CA ASN A 270 -4.93 27.13 -15.00
C ASN A 270 -3.53 26.80 -15.54
N MET A 271 -3.44 25.80 -16.41
CA MET A 271 -2.26 25.54 -17.23
C MET A 271 -2.03 26.80 -18.06
N SER A 272 -1.01 27.58 -17.68
CA SER A 272 -0.47 28.67 -18.48
C SER A 272 0.84 28.22 -19.11
#